data_AF-A0A7Z9SZR9-F1
#
_entry.id   AF-A0A7Z9SZR9-F1
#
_cell.length_a   1.000
_cell.length_b   1.000
_cell.length_c   1.000
_cell.angle_alpha   90.00
_cell.angle_beta   90.00
_cell.angle_gamma   90.00
#
_symmetry.space_group_name_H-M   'P 1'
#
loop_
_entity.id
_entity.type
_entity.pdbx_description
1 polymer ?
#
loop_
_entity_poly.entity_id
_entity_poly.type
_entity_poly.pdbx_seq_one_letter_code
_entity_poly.pdbx_strand_id
1 'polypeptide(L)'
;TNPQVLNFHFQLLSYWFRDAQFIQKMNGEAHIILEGMEYSLRKFVKHFPIGDFAAIVKELETCSSSLSRNYNLNLVITNLLFDIQENLHGTAG
;
A
#
# COMPACT_ATOMS: atom_id res chain seq x y z
N THR A 1 8.83 14.82 11.73
CA THR A 1 8.46 14.55 10.31
C THR A 1 7.33 15.48 9.93
N ASN A 2 7.37 16.11 8.75
CA ASN A 2 6.29 16.99 8.30
C ASN A 2 5.07 16.12 7.89
N PRO A 3 3.87 16.30 8.48
CA PRO A 3 2.67 15.54 8.14
C PRO A 3 2.25 15.63 6.66
N GLN A 4 2.48 16.77 6.00
CA GLN A 4 2.16 16.92 4.57
C GLN A 4 3.05 16.06 3.68
N VAL A 5 4.35 15.98 4.01
CA VAL A 5 5.30 15.13 3.29
C VAL A 5 4.95 13.66 3.48
N LEU A 6 4.56 13.27 4.70
CA LEU A 6 4.15 11.89 4.98
C LEU A 6 2.84 11.53 4.26
N ASN A 7 1.87 12.44 4.23
CA ASN A 7 0.64 12.27 3.45
C ASN A 7 0.93 12.08 1.96
N PHE A 8 1.84 12.88 1.40
CA PHE A 8 2.25 12.73 0.01
C PHE A 8 2.88 11.34 -0.25
N HIS A 9 3.72 10.85 0.67
CA HIS A 9 4.27 9.49 0.57
C HIS A 9 3.19 8.41 0.65
N PHE A 10 2.20 8.56 1.52
CA PHE A 10 1.08 7.60 1.59
C PHE A 10 0.24 7.62 0.32
N GLN A 11 0.01 8.78 -0.30
CA GLN A 11 -0.67 8.85 -1.59
C GLN A 11 0.11 8.12 -2.69
N LEU A 12 1.43 8.29 -2.76
CA LEU A 12 2.28 7.55 -3.70
C LEU A 12 2.21 6.03 -3.46
N LEU A 13 2.23 5.60 -2.19
CA LEU A 13 2.07 4.19 -1.83
C LEU A 13 0.69 3.66 -2.23
N SER A 14 -0.38 4.43 -2.04
CA SER A 14 -1.73 4.02 -2.46
C SER A 14 -1.81 3.80 -3.96
N TYR A 15 -1.19 4.66 -4.79
CA TYR A 15 -1.11 4.43 -6.23
C TYR A 15 -0.32 3.18 -6.59
N TRP A 16 0.79 2.95 -5.89
CA TRP A 16 1.62 1.78 -6.11
C TRP A 16 0.89 0.46 -5.77
N PHE A 17 0.21 0.39 -4.63
CA PHE A 17 -0.59 -0.78 -4.27
C PHE A 17 -1.83 -0.97 -5.14
N ARG A 18 -2.45 0.12 -5.61
CA ARG A 18 -3.51 0.07 -6.60
C ARG A 18 -3.01 -0.54 -7.92
N ASP A 19 -1.85 -0.13 -8.40
CA ASP A 19 -1.23 -0.71 -9.61
C ASP A 19 -0.90 -2.20 -9.40
N ALA A 20 -0.41 -2.58 -8.22
CA ALA A 20 -0.22 -3.98 -7.85
C ALA A 20 -1.53 -4.78 -7.89
N GLN A 21 -2.63 -4.22 -7.37
CA GLN A 21 -3.97 -4.81 -7.43
C GLN A 21 -4.42 -5.04 -8.88
N PHE A 22 -4.26 -4.03 -9.74
CA PHE A 22 -4.64 -4.16 -11.14
C PHE A 22 -3.83 -5.24 -11.86
N ILE A 23 -2.50 -5.29 -11.64
CA ILE A 23 -1.65 -6.35 -12.19
C ILE A 23 -2.12 -7.72 -11.70
N GLN A 24 -2.44 -7.88 -10.41
CA GLN A 24 -2.90 -9.14 -9.83
C GLN A 24 -4.24 -9.59 -10.44
N LYS A 25 -5.20 -8.68 -10.59
CA LYS A 25 -6.57 -9.01 -11.06
C LYS A 25 -6.70 -9.15 -12.57
N MET A 26 -5.86 -8.46 -13.33
CA MET A 26 -5.89 -8.46 -14.81
C MET A 26 -4.84 -9.40 -15.43
N ASN A 27 -4.31 -10.36 -14.66
CA ASN A 27 -3.22 -11.25 -15.11
C ASN A 27 -2.02 -10.51 -15.73
N GLY A 28 -1.77 -9.28 -15.29
CA GLY A 28 -0.68 -8.46 -15.77
C GLY A 28 -0.92 -7.66 -17.05
N GLU A 29 -2.13 -7.62 -17.61
CA GLU A 29 -2.44 -6.77 -18.79
C GLU A 29 -2.90 -5.34 -18.41
N ALA A 30 -2.73 -4.94 -17.16
CA ALA A 30 -3.18 -3.64 -16.68
C ALA A 30 -2.30 -2.48 -17.18
N HIS A 31 -2.95 -1.38 -17.57
CA HIS A 31 -2.30 -0.09 -17.70
C HIS A 31 -2.12 0.53 -16.30
N ILE A 32 -0.88 0.75 -15.90
CA ILE A 32 -0.51 1.20 -14.55
C ILE A 32 -0.12 2.69 -14.57
N ILE A 33 -0.32 3.40 -13.45
CA ILE A 33 0.06 4.82 -13.35
C ILE A 33 1.58 4.97 -13.24
N LEU A 34 2.23 4.09 -12.48
CA LEU A 34 3.66 4.15 -12.21
C LEU A 34 4.43 3.27 -13.20
N GLU A 35 4.35 3.59 -14.50
CA GLU A 35 4.97 2.82 -15.59
C GLU A 35 6.48 2.57 -15.37
N GLY A 36 7.20 3.56 -14.84
CA GLY A 36 8.62 3.43 -14.49
C GLY A 36 8.94 2.39 -13.41
N MET A 37 7.93 1.83 -12.72
CA MET A 37 8.06 0.84 -11.66
C MET A 37 7.46 -0.54 -12.04
N GLU A 38 7.05 -0.74 -13.29
CA GLU A 38 6.33 -1.93 -13.74
C GLU A 38 7.05 -3.24 -13.37
N TYR A 39 8.36 -3.31 -13.66
CA TYR A 39 9.16 -4.51 -13.38
C TYR A 39 9.14 -4.88 -11.89
N SER A 40 9.35 -3.89 -11.02
CA SER A 40 9.31 -4.10 -9.57
C SER A 40 7.92 -4.48 -9.07
N LEU A 41 6.87 -3.84 -9.59
CA LEU A 41 5.47 -4.14 -9.25
C LEU A 41 5.11 -5.58 -9.62
N ARG A 42 5.45 -6.02 -10.84
CA ARG A 42 5.20 -7.41 -11.27
C ARG A 42 5.95 -8.43 -10.42
N LYS A 43 7.21 -8.13 -10.05
CA LYS A 43 7.98 -8.99 -9.14
C LYS A 43 7.32 -9.08 -7.76
N PHE A 44 6.83 -7.94 -7.25
CA PHE A 44 6.14 -7.88 -5.96
C PHE A 44 4.83 -8.66 -5.95
N VAL A 45 3.96 -8.47 -6.95
CA VAL A 45 2.69 -9.20 -7.08
C VAL A 45 2.93 -10.71 -7.19
N LYS A 46 3.97 -11.14 -7.90
CA LYS A 46 4.37 -12.56 -7.95
C LYS A 46 4.83 -13.11 -6.60
N HIS A 47 5.43 -12.28 -5.75
CA HIS A 47 5.88 -12.67 -4.42
C HIS A 47 4.73 -12.74 -3.41
N PHE A 48 3.71 -11.88 -3.55
CA PHE A 48 2.50 -11.86 -2.73
C PHE A 48 1.25 -12.16 -3.57
N PRO A 49 1.10 -13.40 -4.09
CA PRO A 49 0.01 -13.72 -5.00
C PRO A 49 -1.38 -13.61 -4.37
N ILE A 50 -1.48 -13.82 -3.05
CA ILE A 50 -2.73 -13.79 -2.28
C ILE A 50 -2.95 -12.47 -1.52
N GLY A 51 -2.06 -11.49 -1.69
CA GLY A 51 -2.13 -10.24 -0.94
C GLY A 51 -3.38 -9.44 -1.27
N ASP A 52 -4.02 -8.87 -0.25
CA ASP A 52 -5.14 -7.93 -0.39
C ASP A 52 -4.62 -6.50 -0.52
N PHE A 53 -4.21 -6.16 -1.74
CA PHE A 53 -3.72 -4.82 -2.05
C PHE A 53 -4.79 -3.73 -1.91
N ALA A 54 -6.08 -4.08 -1.98
CA ALA A 54 -7.18 -3.13 -1.78
C ALA A 54 -7.30 -2.73 -0.31
N ALA A 55 -7.23 -3.71 0.59
CA ALA A 55 -7.22 -3.49 2.02
C ALA A 55 -6.02 -2.61 2.43
N ILE A 56 -4.83 -2.86 1.87
CA ILE A 56 -3.64 -2.04 2.11
C ILE A 56 -3.87 -0.57 1.73
N VAL A 57 -4.48 -0.30 0.57
CA VAL A 57 -4.81 1.07 0.16
C VAL A 57 -5.74 1.73 1.17
N LYS A 58 -6.75 1.00 1.67
CA LYS A 58 -7.67 1.50 2.70
C LYS A 58 -6.96 1.81 4.02
N GLU A 59 -6.01 0.98 4.45
CA GLU A 59 -5.21 1.24 5.66
C GLU A 59 -4.34 2.49 5.50
N LEU A 60 -3.72 2.68 4.33
CA LEU A 60 -2.95 3.89 4.02
C LEU A 60 -3.81 5.17 4.08
N GLU A 61 -5.02 5.13 3.51
CA GLU A 61 -5.97 6.25 3.55
C GLU A 61 -6.45 6.55 4.99
N THR A 62 -6.77 5.50 5.75
CA THR A 62 -7.20 5.60 7.15
C THR A 62 -6.08 6.20 8.01
N CYS A 63 -4.86 5.72 7.83
CA CYS A 63 -3.67 6.22 8.48
C CYS A 63 -3.42 7.69 8.12
N SER A 64 -3.49 8.06 6.84
CA SER A 64 -3.33 9.43 6.35
C SER A 64 -4.34 10.39 6.99
N SER A 65 -5.61 10.00 7.08
CA SER A 65 -6.66 10.82 7.71
C SER A 65 -6.39 11.06 9.20
N SER A 66 -5.76 10.07 9.85
CA SER A 66 -5.45 10.08 11.28
C SER A 66 -4.17 10.84 11.62
N LEU A 67 -3.25 11.03 10.67
CA LEU A 67 -1.96 11.71 10.90
C LEU A 67 -2.12 13.13 11.47
N SER A 68 -3.17 13.86 11.06
CA SER A 68 -3.45 15.21 11.55
C SER A 68 -3.82 15.28 13.04
N ARG A 69 -4.17 14.14 13.66
CA ARG A 69 -4.69 14.04 15.03
C ARG A 69 -3.74 13.35 16.00
N ASN A 70 -2.64 12.76 15.52
CA ASN A 70 -1.80 11.87 16.32
C ASN A 70 -0.47 12.50 16.71
N TYR A 71 -0.21 12.59 18.02
CA TYR A 71 1.05 13.10 18.58
C TYR A 71 2.21 12.11 18.50
N ASN A 72 1.94 10.82 18.22
CA ASN A 72 2.94 9.75 18.21
C ASN A 72 3.01 9.07 16.84
N LEU A 73 3.54 9.81 15.86
CA LEU A 73 3.65 9.39 14.46
C LEU A 73 4.35 8.04 14.27
N ASN A 74 5.38 7.75 15.07
CA ASN A 74 6.13 6.50 14.95
C ASN A 74 5.25 5.28 15.23
N LEU A 75 4.42 5.32 16.26
CA LEU A 75 3.51 4.23 16.59
C LEU A 75 2.48 3.99 15.48
N VAL A 76 1.93 5.07 14.94
CA VAL A 76 0.95 5.00 13.84
C VAL A 76 1.55 4.36 12.59
N ILE A 77 2.79 4.73 12.24
CA ILE A 77 3.51 4.12 11.11
C ILE A 77 3.82 2.65 11.41
N THR A 78 4.27 2.31 12.61
CA THR A 78 4.55 0.93 13.00
C THR A 78 3.31 0.04 12.86
N ASN A 79 2.15 0.50 13.34
CA ASN A 79 0.90 -0.24 13.21
C ASN A 79 0.52 -0.44 11.74
N LEU A 80 0.58 0.63 10.93
CA LEU A 80 0.34 0.54 9.49
C LEU A 80 1.25 -0.50 8.81
N LEU A 81 2.52 -0.61 9.21
CA LEU A 81 3.42 -1.61 8.64
C LEU A 81 3.01 -3.05 9.00
N PHE A 82 2.50 -3.27 10.21
CA PHE A 82 1.92 -4.56 10.60
C PHE A 82 0.66 -4.86 9.80
N ASP A 83 -0.26 -3.91 9.68
CA ASP A 83 -1.50 -4.08 8.91
C ASP A 83 -1.20 -4.39 7.44
N ILE A 84 -0.19 -3.74 6.85
CA ILE A 84 0.28 -4.05 5.49
C ILE A 84 0.80 -5.48 5.42
N GLN A 85 1.65 -5.89 6.36
CA GLN A 85 2.25 -7.23 6.35
C GLN A 85 1.19 -8.33 6.46
N GLU A 86 0.18 -8.14 7.32
CA GLU A 86 -0.95 -9.06 7.45
C GLU A 86 -1.74 -9.18 6.15
N ASN A 87 -2.08 -8.04 5.53
CA ASN A 87 -2.80 -8.04 4.26
C ASN A 87 -1.98 -8.63 3.11
N LEU A 88 -0.65 -8.54 3.11
CA LEU A 88 0.22 -9.16 2.09
C LEU A 88 0.27 -10.68 2.18
N HIS A 89 0.23 -11.23 3.39
CA HIS A 89 0.31 -12.67 3.61
C HIS A 89 -1.07 -13.33 3.63
N GLY A 90 -2.14 -12.53 3.61
CA GLY A 90 -3.50 -12.96 3.90
C GLY A 90 -3.66 -13.17 5.40
N THR A 91 -4.84 -12.85 5.94
CA THR A 91 -5.17 -13.26 7.30
C THR A 91 -5.08 -14.78 7.36
N ALA A 92 -4.21 -15.33 8.22
CA ALA A 92 -4.27 -16.73 8.59
C ALA A 92 -5.69 -16.98 9.12
N GLY A 93 -6.53 -17.62 8.30
CA GLY A 93 -7.83 -18.12 8.73
C GLY A 93 -7.68 -19.19 9.79
#